data_AF-A0A8S3VJW2-F1
#
_entry.id   AF-A0A8S3VJW2-F1
#
_cell.length_a   1.000
_cell.length_b   1.000
_cell.length_c   1.000
_cell.angle_alpha   90.00
_cell.angle_beta   90.00
_cell.angle_gamma   90.00
#
_symmetry.space_group_name_H-M   'P 1'
#
loop_
_entity.id
_entity.type
_entity.pdbx_description
1 polymer ?
#
loop_
_entity_poly.entity_id
_entity_poly.type
_entity_poly.pdbx_seq_one_letter_code
_entity_poly.pdbx_strand_id
1 'polypeptide(L)'
;MLFKCISYFNIENFDPILSDIHCPVVIHFDTSVILESVDTLSHDDNSNVVYKSKWKNNNANVFLENLNDENIHDLVEKLENLDVNNINVETVNNVILNCNSIIKNAADKADMIVEFKPKNSRPGVRSKKCKPYFNQDCYLKRKAYRKCKNLHWRLQRAETKENLIASSREYKRTLNKQFREYQKSVIDKLKNLRKSDSKAYWSLLNKCDTKEVSMQISPSDPLKLLHYCRHFESLLRKTKQDCNLATSYD
;
A
#
# COMPACT_ATOMS: atom_id res chain seq x y z
N MET A 1 14.83 7.49 19.58
CA MET A 1 13.99 6.49 20.29
C MET A 1 13.27 5.49 19.38
N LEU A 2 13.28 5.64 18.04
CA LEU A 2 12.56 4.76 17.10
C LEU A 2 12.93 3.26 17.20
N PHE A 3 14.20 2.95 17.47
CA PHE A 3 14.68 1.57 17.53
C PHE A 3 14.16 0.76 18.73
N LYS A 4 13.65 1.42 19.78
CA LYS A 4 13.06 0.73 20.94
C LYS A 4 11.71 0.10 20.62
N CYS A 5 11.05 0.53 19.54
CA CYS A 5 9.74 0.02 19.13
C CYS A 5 9.84 -1.17 18.16
N ILE A 6 11.03 -1.69 17.87
CA ILE A 6 11.18 -2.83 16.97
C ILE A 6 11.05 -4.12 17.78
N SER A 7 9.91 -4.81 17.67
CA SER A 7 9.71 -6.13 18.32
C SER A 7 10.34 -7.28 17.55
N TYR A 8 10.47 -7.12 16.24
CA TYR A 8 11.00 -8.17 15.38
C TYR A 8 11.78 -7.57 14.23
N PHE A 9 12.99 -8.06 14.03
CA PHE A 9 13.81 -7.75 12.88
C PHE A 9 14.27 -9.07 12.27
N ASN A 10 13.97 -9.26 10.99
CA ASN A 10 14.41 -10.45 10.27
C ASN A 10 14.73 -10.11 8.82
N ILE A 11 15.73 -10.80 8.29
CA ILE A 11 16.06 -10.77 6.87
C ILE A 11 15.44 -12.04 6.27
N GLU A 12 14.42 -11.87 5.43
CA GLU A 12 13.81 -13.00 4.76
C GLU A 12 14.77 -13.65 3.77
N ASN A 13 14.54 -14.94 3.50
CA ASN A 13 15.21 -15.60 2.38
C ASN A 13 14.97 -14.84 1.07
N PHE A 14 16.01 -14.77 0.26
CA PHE A 14 15.96 -14.14 -1.05
C PHE A 14 14.77 -14.68 -1.87
N ASP A 15 13.93 -13.77 -2.34
CA ASP A 15 12.80 -14.07 -3.20
C ASP A 15 13.03 -13.42 -4.57
N PRO A 16 13.39 -14.20 -5.61
CA PRO A 16 13.65 -13.72 -6.96
C PRO A 16 12.44 -13.07 -7.65
N ILE A 17 11.26 -13.05 -7.00
CA ILE A 17 10.08 -12.32 -7.47
C ILE A 17 10.05 -10.89 -6.92
N LEU A 18 10.56 -10.67 -5.71
CA LEU A 18 10.44 -9.39 -5.00
C LEU A 18 11.66 -8.49 -5.21
N SER A 19 12.82 -9.09 -5.49
CA SER A 19 14.08 -8.38 -5.64
C SER A 19 15.06 -9.25 -6.42
N ASP A 20 15.96 -8.61 -7.16
CA ASP A 20 16.93 -9.30 -8.02
C ASP A 20 18.26 -9.54 -7.28
N ILE A 21 18.54 -8.77 -6.23
CA ILE A 21 19.84 -8.70 -5.55
C ILE A 21 19.76 -8.53 -4.02
N HIS A 22 18.59 -8.22 -3.47
CA HIS A 22 18.44 -7.93 -2.04
C HIS A 22 17.44 -8.86 -1.37
N CYS A 23 17.80 -9.39 -0.20
CA CYS A 23 16.85 -10.03 0.68
C CYS A 23 15.87 -8.99 1.26
N PRO A 24 14.56 -9.28 1.32
CA PRO A 24 13.61 -8.40 1.99
C PRO A 24 13.96 -8.26 3.49
N VAL A 25 13.94 -7.02 3.98
CA VAL A 25 14.06 -6.74 5.42
C VAL A 25 12.66 -6.60 5.99
N VAL A 26 12.34 -7.45 6.96
CA VAL A 26 11.08 -7.42 7.70
C VAL A 26 11.35 -6.81 9.07
N ILE A 27 10.67 -5.72 9.35
CA ILE A 27 10.71 -5.02 10.63
C ILE A 27 9.28 -4.96 11.13
N HIS A 28 9.01 -5.60 12.27
CA HIS A 28 7.75 -5.38 12.98
C HIS A 28 7.99 -4.32 14.04
N PHE A 29 7.09 -3.36 14.06
CA PHE A 29 7.03 -2.39 15.14
C PHE A 29 6.01 -2.88 16.15
N ASP A 30 6.43 -2.97 17.41
CA ASP A 30 5.47 -3.11 18.48
C ASP A 30 4.81 -1.76 18.70
N THR A 31 3.55 -1.70 18.34
CA THR A 31 2.73 -0.51 18.57
C THR A 31 1.92 -0.64 19.85
N SER A 32 1.98 -1.77 20.57
CA SER A 32 1.31 -1.93 21.87
C SER A 32 1.86 -0.95 22.91
N VAL A 33 3.14 -0.59 22.82
CA VAL A 33 3.76 0.48 23.64
C VAL A 33 3.17 1.87 23.32
N ILE A 34 2.40 2.01 22.23
CA ILE A 34 1.84 3.28 21.74
C ILE A 34 0.29 3.25 21.67
N LEU A 35 -0.35 2.07 21.70
CA LEU A 35 -1.78 1.88 21.46
C LEU A 35 -2.34 0.80 22.39
N GLU A 36 -2.62 1.17 23.64
CA GLU A 36 -3.78 0.64 24.35
C GLU A 36 -4.96 1.59 24.11
N SER A 37 -6.13 1.02 23.78
CA SER A 37 -7.39 1.63 23.30
C SER A 37 -7.38 2.00 21.80
N VAL A 38 -8.32 1.59 20.95
CA VAL A 38 -9.79 1.59 21.07
C VAL A 38 -10.39 0.62 20.04
N ASP A 39 -11.27 -0.30 20.46
CA ASP A 39 -12.24 -0.94 19.57
C ASP A 39 -13.39 0.04 19.33
N THR A 40 -13.57 0.47 18.08
CA THR A 40 -14.68 1.33 17.68
C THR A 40 -15.95 0.50 17.48
N LEU A 41 -16.84 0.52 18.47
CA LEU A 41 -18.26 0.27 18.27
C LEU A 41 -18.85 1.45 17.50
N SER A 42 -19.20 1.24 16.24
CA SER A 42 -19.87 2.22 15.40
C SER A 42 -21.34 2.30 15.81
N HIS A 43 -21.69 3.29 16.63
CA HIS A 43 -23.07 3.71 16.77
C HIS A 43 -23.41 4.69 15.64
N ASP A 44 -24.45 4.33 14.91
CA ASP A 44 -25.02 5.06 13.78
C ASP A 44 -25.70 6.33 14.31
N ASP A 45 -24.94 7.41 14.42
CA ASP A 45 -25.47 8.72 14.81
C ASP A 45 -25.13 9.74 13.72
N ASN A 46 -26.18 10.39 13.22
CA ASN A 46 -26.26 11.09 11.94
C ASN A 46 -25.52 12.45 11.91
N SER A 47 -24.44 12.58 12.69
CA SER A 47 -23.56 13.74 12.71
C SER A 47 -22.23 13.36 12.04
N ASN A 48 -21.93 13.98 10.89
CA ASN A 48 -20.73 13.69 10.07
C ASN A 48 -19.39 14.12 10.73
N VAL A 49 -19.37 14.38 12.04
CA VAL A 49 -18.17 14.75 12.79
C VAL A 49 -17.63 13.50 13.47
N VAL A 50 -16.59 12.93 12.88
CA VAL A 50 -15.85 11.83 13.51
C VAL A 50 -14.90 12.45 14.53
N TYR A 51 -14.95 11.99 15.78
CA TYR A 51 -13.98 12.38 16.79
C TYR A 51 -12.84 11.36 16.83
N LYS A 52 -11.61 11.82 17.06
CA LYS A 52 -10.46 10.94 17.33
C LYS A 52 -9.82 11.31 18.65
N SER A 53 -9.63 10.31 19.50
CA SER A 53 -8.78 10.45 20.68
C SER A 53 -7.32 10.52 20.23
N LYS A 54 -6.57 11.46 20.79
CA LYS A 54 -5.12 11.55 20.63
C LYS A 54 -4.50 11.72 22.01
N TRP A 55 -3.96 10.63 22.54
CA TRP A 55 -3.24 10.66 23.81
C TRP A 55 -2.00 11.56 23.73
N LYS A 56 -1.86 12.46 24.71
CA LYS A 56 -0.71 13.37 24.88
C LYS A 56 -0.19 13.16 26.30
N ASN A 57 1.02 12.63 26.48
CA ASN A 57 1.58 12.35 27.81
C ASN A 57 1.60 13.58 28.72
N ASN A 58 1.81 14.78 28.16
CA ASN A 58 1.82 16.03 28.93
C ASN A 58 0.45 16.37 29.55
N ASN A 59 -0.64 15.77 29.06
CA ASN A 59 -2.01 16.00 29.53
C ASN A 59 -2.52 14.86 30.42
N ALA A 60 -1.67 13.87 30.75
CA ALA A 60 -2.08 12.70 31.54
C ALA A 60 -2.59 13.08 32.94
N ASN A 61 -1.89 14.00 33.63
CA ASN A 61 -2.33 14.46 34.95
C ASN A 61 -3.65 15.23 34.88
N VAL A 62 -3.84 16.07 33.86
CA VAL A 62 -5.09 16.81 33.64
C VAL A 62 -6.24 15.84 33.38
N PHE A 63 -6.01 14.76 32.63
CA PHE A 63 -7.02 13.72 32.43
C PHE A 63 -7.39 13.02 33.74
N LEU A 64 -6.39 12.63 34.56
CA LEU A 64 -6.61 12.00 35.85
C LEU A 64 -7.34 12.93 36.84
N GLU A 65 -6.97 14.20 36.91
CA GLU A 65 -7.64 15.21 37.75
C GLU A 65 -9.10 15.44 37.33
N ASN A 66 -9.41 15.28 36.04
CA ASN A 66 -10.77 15.43 35.51
C ASN A 66 -11.58 14.13 35.52
N LEU A 67 -10.96 13.01 35.87
CA LEU A 67 -11.64 11.76 36.17
C LEU A 67 -12.25 11.89 37.57
N ASN A 68 -13.27 12.75 37.69
CA ASN A 68 -13.85 13.18 38.96
C ASN A 68 -14.31 11.97 39.79
N ASP A 69 -13.72 11.82 40.98
CA ASP A 69 -14.05 10.76 41.94
C ASP A 69 -15.55 10.73 42.28
N GLU A 70 -16.22 11.89 42.29
CA GLU A 70 -17.66 11.97 42.59
C GLU A 70 -18.51 11.25 41.52
N ASN A 71 -18.21 11.43 40.23
CA ASN A 71 -18.97 10.76 39.17
C ASN A 71 -18.76 9.24 39.18
N ILE A 72 -17.55 8.83 39.58
CA ILE A 72 -17.21 7.41 39.72
C ILE A 72 -17.93 6.84 40.93
N HIS A 73 -17.95 7.57 42.04
CA HIS A 73 -18.68 7.19 43.24
C HIS A 73 -20.18 7.05 42.95
N ASP A 74 -20.79 8.01 42.27
CA ASP A 74 -22.21 7.94 41.88
C ASP A 74 -22.50 6.72 41.00
N LEU A 75 -21.57 6.36 40.11
CA LEU A 75 -21.70 5.18 39.27
C LEU A 75 -21.58 3.89 40.08
N VAL A 76 -20.63 3.83 41.02
CA VAL A 76 -20.45 2.68 41.91
C VAL A 76 -21.68 2.50 42.80
N GLU A 77 -22.20 3.58 43.39
CA GLU A 77 -23.41 3.54 44.21
C GLU A 77 -24.63 3.09 43.39
N LYS A 78 -24.76 3.57 42.13
CA LYS A 78 -25.80 3.08 41.22
C LYS A 78 -25.68 1.59 40.97
N LEU A 79 -24.46 1.06 40.78
CA LEU A 79 -24.21 -0.36 40.56
C LEU A 79 -24.50 -1.21 41.80
N GLU A 80 -24.14 -0.74 42.99
CA GLU A 80 -24.40 -1.42 44.25
C GLU A 80 -25.90 -1.49 44.58
N ASN A 81 -26.65 -0.46 44.17
CA ASN A 81 -28.11 -0.39 44.36
C ASN A 81 -28.93 -1.06 43.25
N LEU A 82 -28.29 -1.71 42.25
CA LEU A 82 -29.02 -2.45 41.22
C LEU A 82 -29.64 -3.73 41.82
N ASP A 83 -30.95 -3.90 41.64
CA ASP A 83 -31.61 -5.17 41.95
C ASP A 83 -31.16 -6.24 40.96
N VAL A 84 -30.43 -7.23 41.47
CA VAL A 84 -29.89 -8.37 40.72
C VAL A 84 -30.99 -9.13 39.96
N ASN A 85 -32.23 -9.12 40.47
CA ASN A 85 -33.34 -9.83 39.85
C ASN A 85 -33.95 -9.12 38.64
N ASN A 86 -33.59 -7.84 38.42
CA ASN A 86 -34.17 -7.00 37.37
C ASN A 86 -33.14 -6.44 36.39
N ILE A 87 -31.95 -7.06 36.31
CA ILE A 87 -30.91 -6.66 35.36
C ILE A 87 -31.30 -7.11 33.95
N ASN A 88 -31.56 -6.14 33.08
CA ASN A 88 -31.81 -6.35 31.66
C ASN A 88 -30.70 -5.72 30.80
N VAL A 89 -30.73 -6.00 29.49
CA VAL A 89 -29.75 -5.48 28.52
C VAL A 89 -29.69 -3.95 28.52
N GLU A 90 -30.83 -3.29 28.73
CA GLU A 90 -30.92 -1.83 28.78
C GLU A 90 -30.17 -1.26 29.98
N THR A 91 -30.26 -1.90 31.14
CA THR A 91 -29.52 -1.53 32.36
C THR A 91 -28.02 -1.62 32.13
N VAL A 92 -27.55 -2.71 31.50
CA VAL A 92 -26.14 -2.88 31.15
C VAL A 92 -25.67 -1.80 30.17
N ASN A 93 -26.46 -1.51 29.14
CA ASN A 93 -26.15 -0.46 28.17
C ASN A 93 -26.08 0.92 28.84
N ASN A 94 -26.99 1.22 29.77
CA ASN A 94 -26.98 2.49 30.50
C ASN A 94 -25.72 2.65 31.37
N VAL A 95 -25.27 1.57 32.04
CA VAL A 95 -24.00 1.57 32.77
C VAL A 95 -22.83 1.84 31.82
N ILE A 96 -22.77 1.14 30.68
CA ILE A 96 -21.70 1.34 29.68
C ILE A 96 -21.70 2.78 29.16
N LEU A 97 -22.87 3.36 28.88
CA LEU A 97 -23.00 4.75 28.45
C LEU A 97 -22.52 5.73 29.51
N ASN A 98 -22.81 5.46 30.79
CA ASN A 98 -22.32 6.28 31.91
C ASN A 98 -20.81 6.17 32.08
N CYS A 99 -20.22 4.97 31.98
CA CYS A 99 -18.75 4.80 31.99
C CYS A 99 -18.12 5.60 30.84
N ASN A 100 -18.66 5.47 29.64
CA ASN A 100 -18.16 6.15 28.46
C ASN A 100 -18.28 7.66 28.58
N SER A 101 -19.36 8.18 29.19
CA SER A 101 -19.55 9.62 29.37
C SER A 101 -18.54 10.20 30.35
N ILE A 102 -18.25 9.52 31.47
CA ILE A 102 -17.22 9.93 32.44
C ILE A 102 -15.85 10.02 31.75
N ILE A 103 -15.45 8.96 31.04
CA ILE A 103 -14.16 8.91 30.34
C ILE A 103 -14.09 9.98 29.24
N LYS A 104 -15.17 10.14 28.45
CA LYS A 104 -15.24 11.13 27.38
C LYS A 104 -15.13 12.55 27.92
N ASN A 105 -15.82 12.85 29.02
CA ASN A 105 -15.79 14.18 29.65
C ASN A 105 -14.39 14.50 30.20
N ALA A 106 -13.72 13.52 30.83
CA ALA A 106 -12.35 13.70 31.29
C ALA A 106 -11.38 13.94 30.10
N ALA A 107 -11.53 13.19 29.01
CA ALA A 107 -10.73 13.33 27.80
C ALA A 107 -10.96 14.68 27.08
N ASP A 108 -12.19 15.17 27.06
CA ASP A 108 -12.55 16.45 26.47
C ASP A 108 -11.90 17.61 27.22
N LYS A 109 -12.03 17.63 28.56
CA LYS A 109 -11.40 18.64 29.42
C LYS A 109 -9.88 18.63 29.35
N ALA A 110 -9.27 17.48 29.06
CA ALA A 110 -7.83 17.34 28.87
C ALA A 110 -7.35 17.63 27.43
N ASP A 111 -8.21 18.16 26.54
CA ASP A 111 -7.89 18.44 25.12
C ASP A 111 -7.31 17.20 24.38
N MET A 112 -7.89 16.03 24.68
CA MET A 112 -7.49 14.74 24.12
C MET A 112 -8.47 14.26 23.03
N ILE A 113 -9.64 14.88 22.94
CA ILE A 113 -10.61 14.65 21.88
C ILE A 113 -10.42 15.72 20.80
N VAL A 114 -10.05 15.31 19.59
CA VAL A 114 -9.90 16.22 18.46
C VAL A 114 -11.00 15.92 17.45
N GLU A 115 -11.69 16.97 17.01
CA GLU A 115 -12.57 16.90 15.85
C GLU A 115 -11.77 16.43 14.63
N PHE A 116 -11.99 15.19 14.21
CA PHE A 116 -11.44 14.67 12.99
C PHE A 116 -12.44 14.97 11.88
N LYS A 117 -12.29 16.13 11.25
CA LYS A 117 -12.93 16.37 9.96
C LYS A 117 -12.32 15.36 8.99
N PRO A 118 -13.05 14.33 8.50
CA PRO A 118 -12.52 13.46 7.48
C PRO A 118 -12.18 14.38 6.31
N LYS A 119 -10.88 14.59 6.08
CA LYS A 119 -10.44 15.30 4.87
C LYS A 119 -11.11 14.51 3.76
N ASN A 120 -12.06 15.13 3.05
CA ASN A 120 -12.63 14.57 1.82
C ASN A 120 -11.45 14.02 1.07
N SER A 121 -11.31 12.69 1.11
CA SER A 121 -10.07 12.08 0.68
C SER A 121 -10.09 12.31 -0.81
N ARG A 122 -9.37 13.35 -1.27
CA ARG A 122 -9.03 13.47 -2.67
C ARG A 122 -8.49 12.08 -2.99
N PRO A 123 -9.14 11.31 -3.88
CA PRO A 123 -8.82 9.91 -4.09
C PRO A 123 -7.32 9.86 -4.23
N GLY A 124 -6.67 9.22 -3.25
CA GLY A 124 -5.27 9.48 -2.99
C GLY A 124 -4.50 9.36 -4.30
N VAL A 125 -3.59 10.29 -4.55
CA VAL A 125 -2.62 10.30 -5.67
C VAL A 125 -1.77 8.99 -5.72
N ARG A 126 -2.08 8.02 -4.87
CA ARG A 126 -1.63 6.63 -4.84
C ARG A 126 -2.45 5.67 -5.70
N SER A 127 -3.21 6.11 -6.70
CA SER A 127 -3.35 5.25 -7.88
C SER A 127 -1.98 5.24 -8.59
N LYS A 128 -1.02 4.51 -8.01
CA LYS A 128 0.11 4.00 -8.80
C LYS A 128 -0.58 3.30 -9.95
N LYS A 129 -0.58 3.93 -11.14
CA LYS A 129 -1.26 3.44 -12.32
C LYS A 129 -0.99 1.94 -12.36
N CYS A 130 -2.03 1.13 -12.13
CA CYS A 130 -1.87 -0.31 -12.20
C CYS A 130 -1.16 -0.57 -13.51
N LYS A 131 -0.04 -1.29 -13.45
CA LYS A 131 0.76 -1.53 -14.64
C LYS A 131 -0.21 -2.08 -15.69
N PRO A 132 -0.24 -1.54 -16.92
CA PRO A 132 -1.31 -1.83 -17.87
C PRO A 132 -1.36 -3.31 -18.28
N TYR A 133 -0.29 -4.06 -18.03
CA TYR A 133 -0.18 -5.51 -18.24
C TYR A 133 -0.58 -6.35 -17.01
N PHE A 134 -0.89 -5.75 -15.86
CA PHE A 134 -1.24 -6.47 -14.64
C PHE A 134 -2.76 -6.63 -14.56
N ASN A 135 -3.25 -7.76 -15.07
CA ASN A 135 -4.68 -8.08 -15.14
C ASN A 135 -5.14 -8.97 -13.96
N GLN A 136 -6.39 -9.41 -14.02
CA GLN A 136 -6.99 -10.28 -13.00
C GLN A 136 -6.26 -11.62 -12.85
N ASP A 137 -5.74 -12.21 -13.92
CA ASP A 137 -4.98 -13.46 -13.87
C ASP A 137 -3.67 -13.26 -13.07
N CYS A 138 -2.94 -12.18 -13.35
CA CYS A 138 -1.77 -11.79 -12.55
C CYS A 138 -2.12 -11.62 -11.06
N TYR A 139 -3.27 -11.00 -10.76
CA TYR A 139 -3.75 -10.83 -9.39
C TYR A 139 -4.02 -12.18 -8.71
N LEU A 140 -4.74 -13.08 -9.38
CA LEU A 140 -5.08 -14.40 -8.84
C LEU A 140 -3.83 -15.24 -8.56
N LYS A 141 -2.88 -15.29 -9.50
CA LYS A 141 -1.61 -16.00 -9.30
C LYS A 141 -0.76 -15.39 -8.19
N ARG A 142 -0.76 -14.05 -8.06
CA ARG A 142 -0.10 -13.37 -6.93
C ARG A 142 -0.75 -13.73 -5.59
N LYS A 143 -2.08 -13.79 -5.54
CA LYS A 143 -2.83 -14.18 -4.35
C LYS A 143 -2.52 -15.64 -3.95
N ALA A 144 -2.48 -16.55 -4.92
CA ALA A 144 -2.08 -17.94 -4.71
C ALA A 144 -0.66 -18.07 -4.16
N TYR A 145 0.31 -17.39 -4.79
CA TYR A 145 1.69 -17.33 -4.33
C TYR A 145 1.80 -16.85 -2.87
N ARG A 146 1.12 -15.74 -2.52
CA ARG A 146 1.10 -15.22 -1.14
C ARG A 146 0.52 -16.22 -0.14
N LYS A 147 -0.54 -16.93 -0.52
CA LYS A 147 -1.14 -17.99 0.32
C LYS A 147 -0.12 -19.09 0.61
N CYS A 148 0.60 -19.58 -0.42
CA CYS A 148 1.66 -20.56 -0.26
C CYS A 148 2.83 -20.03 0.58
N LYS A 149 3.22 -18.75 0.40
CA LYS A 149 4.31 -18.10 1.17
C LYS A 149 3.99 -18.08 2.66
N ASN A 150 2.80 -17.59 3.00
CA ASN A 150 2.33 -17.53 4.39
C ASN A 150 2.23 -18.93 5.01
N LEU A 151 1.75 -19.92 4.26
CA LEU A 151 1.66 -21.30 4.73
C LEU A 151 3.04 -21.90 5.00
N HIS A 152 4.00 -21.70 4.08
CA HIS A 152 5.36 -22.18 4.24
C HIS A 152 6.05 -21.55 5.46
N TRP A 153 5.87 -20.25 5.69
CA TRP A 153 6.43 -19.60 6.88
C TRP A 153 5.87 -20.14 8.19
N ARG A 154 4.58 -20.48 8.22
CA ARG A 154 3.95 -21.04 9.41
C ARG A 154 4.40 -22.48 9.70
N LEU A 155 4.58 -23.31 8.67
CA LEU A 155 4.81 -24.75 8.85
C LEU A 155 6.25 -25.20 8.63
N GLN A 156 7.02 -24.50 7.79
CA GLN A 156 8.42 -24.77 7.44
C GLN A 156 8.72 -26.21 6.98
N ARG A 157 7.74 -26.87 6.34
CA ARG A 157 7.89 -28.26 5.82
C ARG A 157 8.37 -28.30 4.37
N ALA A 158 9.02 -29.40 3.97
CA ALA A 158 9.49 -29.63 2.60
C ALA A 158 8.35 -29.50 1.56
N GLU A 159 7.21 -30.16 1.81
CA GLU A 159 6.03 -30.08 0.94
C GLU A 159 5.52 -28.64 0.74
N THR A 160 5.53 -27.82 1.80
CA THR A 160 5.10 -26.41 1.71
C THR A 160 6.10 -25.56 0.92
N LYS A 161 7.39 -25.92 0.96
CA LYS A 161 8.45 -25.28 0.17
C LYS A 161 8.30 -25.60 -1.32
N GLU A 162 7.99 -26.85 -1.67
CA GLU A 162 7.73 -27.24 -3.06
C GLU A 162 6.53 -26.50 -3.64
N ASN A 163 5.43 -26.42 -2.90
CA ASN A 163 4.24 -25.66 -3.27
C ASN A 163 4.54 -24.15 -3.44
N LEU A 164 5.38 -23.59 -2.57
CA LEU A 164 5.84 -22.21 -2.68
C LEU A 164 6.64 -21.99 -3.98
N ILE A 165 7.58 -22.88 -4.29
CA ILE A 165 8.40 -22.81 -5.51
C ILE A 165 7.51 -22.96 -6.76
N ALA A 166 6.56 -23.89 -6.76
CA ALA A 166 5.65 -24.13 -7.86
C ALA A 166 4.78 -22.88 -8.14
N SER A 167 4.12 -22.34 -7.11
CA SER A 167 3.29 -21.13 -7.23
C SER A 167 4.10 -19.87 -7.58
N SER A 168 5.34 -19.77 -7.10
CA SER A 168 6.30 -18.73 -7.49
C SER A 168 6.59 -18.75 -9.00
N ARG A 169 6.96 -19.93 -9.52
CA ARG A 169 7.23 -20.12 -10.96
C ARG A 169 6.00 -19.83 -11.81
N GLU A 170 4.82 -20.22 -11.36
CA GLU A 170 3.57 -19.97 -12.08
C GLU A 170 3.21 -18.48 -12.12
N TYR A 171 3.34 -17.77 -11.00
CA TYR A 171 3.13 -16.32 -10.96
C TYR A 171 4.11 -15.59 -11.89
N LYS A 172 5.41 -15.92 -11.83
CA LYS A 172 6.42 -15.30 -12.71
C LYS A 172 6.16 -15.58 -14.19
N ARG A 173 5.78 -16.81 -14.54
CA ARG A 173 5.37 -17.19 -15.91
C ARG A 173 4.18 -16.36 -16.38
N THR A 174 3.16 -16.23 -15.55
CA THR A 174 1.94 -15.47 -15.86
C THR A 174 2.24 -13.99 -16.06
N LEU A 175 3.03 -13.40 -15.15
CA LEU A 175 3.44 -12.00 -15.24
C LEU A 175 4.22 -11.72 -16.55
N ASN A 176 5.16 -12.59 -16.89
CA ASN A 176 5.94 -12.48 -18.12
C ASN A 176 5.08 -12.65 -19.38
N LYS A 177 4.13 -13.59 -19.37
CA LYS A 177 3.18 -13.79 -20.47
C LYS A 177 2.37 -12.51 -20.71
N GLN A 178 1.75 -11.98 -19.66
CA GLN A 178 0.92 -10.77 -19.76
C GLN A 178 1.73 -9.55 -20.17
N PHE A 179 2.97 -9.44 -19.69
CA PHE A 179 3.89 -8.38 -20.13
C PHE A 179 4.22 -8.48 -21.63
N ARG A 180 4.52 -9.68 -22.15
CA ARG A 180 4.80 -9.90 -23.58
C ARG A 180 3.57 -9.63 -24.45
N GLU A 181 2.39 -10.06 -24.02
CA GLU A 181 1.12 -9.79 -24.71
C GLU A 181 0.85 -8.29 -24.78
N TYR A 182 1.04 -7.58 -23.67
CA TYR A 182 0.94 -6.12 -23.65
C TYR A 182 1.94 -5.46 -24.59
N GLN A 183 3.22 -5.85 -24.56
CA GLN A 183 4.24 -5.33 -25.47
C GLN A 183 3.88 -5.55 -26.94
N LYS A 184 3.42 -6.76 -27.29
CA LYS A 184 2.94 -7.08 -28.64
C LYS A 184 1.79 -6.16 -29.04
N SER A 185 0.80 -5.97 -28.16
CA SER A 185 -0.34 -5.07 -28.42
C SER A 185 0.08 -3.61 -28.65
N VAL A 186 1.10 -3.14 -27.93
CA VAL A 186 1.65 -1.79 -28.11
C VAL A 186 2.38 -1.68 -29.44
N ILE A 187 3.18 -2.68 -29.81
CA ILE A 187 3.89 -2.73 -31.10
C ILE A 187 2.89 -2.76 -32.26
N ASP A 188 1.82 -3.55 -32.16
CA ASP A 188 0.81 -3.66 -33.20
C ASP A 188 0.02 -2.34 -33.35
N LYS A 189 -0.33 -1.68 -32.24
CA LYS A 189 -0.90 -0.32 -32.26
C LYS A 189 0.02 0.69 -32.93
N LEU A 190 1.32 0.64 -32.63
CA LEU A 190 2.32 1.51 -33.27
C LEU A 190 2.42 1.26 -34.78
N LYS A 191 2.45 -0.01 -35.21
CA LYS A 191 2.48 -0.38 -36.64
C LYS A 191 1.22 0.09 -37.37
N ASN A 192 0.06 -0.01 -36.73
CA ASN A 192 -1.20 0.46 -37.30
C ASN A 192 -1.24 1.98 -37.41
N LEU A 193 -0.87 2.71 -36.35
CA LEU A 193 -0.76 4.17 -36.37
C LEU A 193 0.19 4.65 -37.48
N ARG A 194 1.34 3.99 -37.64
CA ARG A 194 2.29 4.33 -38.73
C ARG A 194 1.66 4.27 -40.12
N LYS A 195 0.72 3.34 -40.34
CA LYS A 195 0.03 3.15 -41.62
C LYS A 195 -1.17 4.09 -41.80
N SER A 196 -1.94 4.32 -40.73
CA SER A 196 -3.21 5.05 -40.81
C SER A 196 -3.09 6.54 -40.53
N ASP A 197 -2.24 6.94 -39.58
CA ASP A 197 -2.06 8.33 -39.12
C ASP A 197 -0.60 8.58 -38.74
N SER A 198 0.19 8.96 -39.74
CA SER A 198 1.62 9.24 -39.60
C SER A 198 1.89 10.39 -38.62
N LYS A 199 0.99 11.38 -38.52
CA LYS A 199 1.15 12.54 -37.62
C LYS A 199 0.98 12.13 -36.17
N ALA A 200 -0.03 11.32 -35.85
CA ALA A 200 -0.21 10.78 -34.50
C ALA A 200 0.93 9.83 -34.10
N TYR A 201 1.42 9.02 -35.05
CA TYR A 201 2.59 8.15 -34.84
C TYR A 201 3.84 8.95 -34.41
N TRP A 202 4.21 9.98 -35.18
CA TRP A 202 5.38 10.81 -34.85
C TRP A 202 5.18 11.63 -33.57
N SER A 203 3.96 12.11 -33.30
CA SER A 203 3.66 12.78 -32.02
C SER A 203 3.89 11.85 -30.82
N LEU A 204 3.54 10.57 -30.93
CA LEU A 204 3.74 9.60 -29.86
C LEU A 204 5.22 9.23 -29.69
N LEU A 205 5.98 9.15 -30.79
CA LEU A 205 7.43 8.91 -30.74
C LEU A 205 8.17 10.09 -30.07
N ASN A 206 7.89 11.32 -30.48
CA ASN A 206 8.54 12.52 -29.96
C ASN A 206 8.20 12.80 -28.48
N LYS A 207 7.04 12.32 -28.00
CA LYS A 207 6.67 12.35 -26.57
C LYS A 207 7.51 11.39 -25.71
N CYS A 208 8.12 10.37 -26.30
CA CYS A 208 9.03 9.47 -25.60
C CYS A 208 10.43 10.07 -25.48
N ASP A 209 10.89 10.87 -26.46
CA ASP A 209 12.23 11.48 -26.46
C ASP A 209 12.40 12.62 -25.44
N THR A 210 11.31 13.30 -25.09
CA THR A 210 11.34 14.46 -24.17
C THR A 210 11.39 14.08 -22.69
N LYS A 211 11.35 12.78 -22.35
CA LYS A 211 11.54 12.32 -20.99
C LYS A 211 12.90 11.64 -20.88
N GLU A 212 13.92 12.43 -20.55
CA GLU A 212 15.17 11.95 -19.95
C GLU A 212 14.85 11.21 -18.64
N VAL A 213 14.33 10.00 -18.73
CA VAL A 213 14.28 9.09 -17.59
C VAL A 213 15.63 8.40 -17.57
N SER A 214 16.52 8.92 -16.73
CA SER A 214 17.76 8.29 -16.29
C SER A 214 17.46 6.96 -15.59
N MET A 215 17.04 5.95 -16.34
CA MET A 215 17.04 4.56 -15.88
C MET A 215 18.43 4.01 -16.18
N GLN A 216 19.26 3.87 -15.14
CA GLN A 216 20.47 3.05 -15.19
C GLN A 216 20.05 1.63 -15.59
N ILE A 217 20.55 1.15 -16.72
CA ILE A 217 20.23 -0.17 -17.30
C ILE A 217 21.35 -1.13 -16.91
N SER A 218 20.99 -2.24 -16.24
CA SER A 218 21.89 -3.38 -15.99
C SER A 218 22.04 -4.21 -17.28
N PRO A 219 23.21 -4.80 -17.59
CA PRO A 219 23.52 -5.40 -18.90
C PRO A 219 22.75 -6.68 -19.26
N SER A 220 21.90 -7.22 -18.38
CA SER A 220 21.25 -8.52 -18.53
C SER A 220 19.77 -8.47 -18.94
N ASP A 221 19.21 -7.28 -19.19
CA ASP A 221 17.78 -7.12 -19.49
C ASP A 221 17.47 -7.30 -21.00
N PRO A 222 16.46 -8.12 -21.38
CA PRO A 222 16.04 -8.25 -22.78
C PRO A 222 15.57 -6.90 -23.34
N LEU A 223 16.06 -6.56 -24.54
CA LEU A 223 16.01 -5.24 -25.17
C LEU A 223 14.67 -4.51 -24.94
N LYS A 224 14.71 -3.46 -24.10
CA LYS A 224 13.58 -2.53 -23.90
C LYS A 224 13.38 -1.68 -25.15
N LEU A 225 12.15 -1.19 -25.36
CA LEU A 225 11.74 -0.32 -26.48
C LEU A 225 12.71 0.87 -26.75
N LEU A 226 13.38 1.36 -25.71
CA LEU A 226 14.42 2.40 -25.79
C LEU A 226 15.66 1.97 -26.62
N HIS A 227 16.03 0.68 -26.55
CA HIS A 227 17.11 0.10 -27.34
C HIS A 227 16.74 0.03 -28.84
N TYR A 228 15.45 -0.21 -29.13
CA TYR A 228 14.92 -0.12 -30.49
C TYR A 228 14.99 1.31 -31.03
N CYS A 229 14.62 2.32 -30.22
CA CYS A 229 14.75 3.73 -30.61
C CYS A 229 16.21 4.08 -30.95
N ARG A 230 17.16 3.75 -30.07
CA ARG A 230 18.60 3.99 -30.32
C ARG A 230 19.13 3.23 -31.54
N HIS A 231 18.68 2.00 -31.77
CA HIS A 231 19.08 1.23 -32.95
C HIS A 231 18.62 1.91 -34.24
N PHE A 232 17.36 2.36 -34.31
CA PHE A 232 16.83 3.07 -35.48
C PHE A 232 17.49 4.44 -35.68
N GLU A 233 17.82 5.17 -34.61
CA GLU A 233 18.62 6.39 -34.71
C GLU A 233 20.01 6.12 -35.31
N SER A 234 20.68 5.03 -34.92
CA SER A 234 21.99 4.69 -35.49
C SER A 234 21.92 4.39 -36.99
N LEU A 235 20.82 3.77 -37.44
CA LEU A 235 20.58 3.51 -38.85
C LEU A 235 20.31 4.81 -39.63
N LEU A 236 19.54 5.74 -39.04
CA LEU A 236 19.25 7.04 -39.66
C LEU A 236 20.46 7.98 -39.70
N ARG A 237 21.40 7.85 -38.76
CA ARG A 237 22.66 8.61 -38.79
C ARG A 237 23.62 8.09 -39.86
N LYS A 238 23.70 6.77 -40.04
CA LYS A 238 24.53 6.15 -41.08
C LYS A 238 24.09 6.56 -42.48
N THR A 239 22.78 6.54 -42.76
CA THR A 239 22.27 6.96 -44.09
C THR A 239 22.57 8.42 -44.43
N LYS A 240 22.55 9.34 -43.44
CA LYS A 240 22.95 10.74 -43.67
C LYS A 240 24.44 10.91 -43.93
N GLN A 241 25.27 10.08 -43.33
CA GLN A 241 26.72 10.15 -43.48
C GLN A 241 27.17 9.61 -44.85
N ASP A 242 26.47 8.58 -45.35
CA ASP A 242 26.70 8.03 -46.69
C ASP A 242 26.23 8.97 -47.81
N CYS A 243 25.18 9.77 -47.59
CA CYS A 243 24.73 10.79 -48.55
C CYS A 243 25.67 12.00 -48.67
N ASN A 244 26.40 12.35 -47.61
CA ASN A 244 27.32 13.49 -47.62
C ASN A 244 28.69 13.18 -48.25
N LEU A 245 29.03 11.90 -48.43
CA LEU A 245 30.24 11.46 -49.14
C LEU A 245 30.06 11.44 -50.66
N ALA A 246 28.82 11.52 -51.16
CA ALA A 246 28.51 11.50 -52.59
C ALA A 246 28.55 12.88 -53.26
N THR A 247 28.77 13.97 -52.52
CA THR A 247 28.72 15.35 -53.04
C THR A 247 30.05 16.12 -52.95
N SER A 248 31.19 15.44 -52.72
CA SER A 248 32.51 16.11 -52.67
C SER A 248 33.48 15.69 -53.77
N TYR A 249 32.97 15.22 -54.91
CA TYR A 249 33.74 15.10 -56.14
C TYR A 249 33.21 16.12 -57.13
N ASP A 250 33.71 17.35 -57.00
CA ASP A 250 33.87 18.34 -58.08
C ASP A 250 35.03 19.28 -57.70
#